data_AF-A0A4Q3V722-F1
#
_entry.id   AF-A0A4Q3V722-F1
#
_cell.length_a   1.000
_cell.length_b   1.000
_cell.length_c   1.000
_cell.angle_alpha   90.00
_cell.angle_beta   90.00
_cell.angle_gamma   90.00
#
_symmetry.space_group_name_H-M   'P 1'
#
loop_
_entity.id
_entity.type
_entity.pdbx_description
1 polymer ?
#
loop_
_entity_poly.entity_id
_entity_poly.type
_entity_poly.pdbx_seq_one_letter_code
_entity_poly.pdbx_strand_id
1 'polypeptide(L)'
;MVDTPTVPEWLVAETEVRLLVKAERSDEYGEVRITLIQAAPQAVVGAAEALVSAKASKAASKAPSAPKNIEQRGHRQAAKRDWVLTPNDVTPIYSEFIRKQNSKLTKTEADRIAASVINYSLRYGVDARLVMAILMVESGFDPGATSRSGAMGLGQLMPGTARWMGVRNAYDSVDNLYGCIKLL
;
A
#
# COMPACT_ATOMS: atom_id res chain seq x y z
N MET A 1 5.18 -26.99 -4.79
CA MET A 1 6.02 -27.92 -4.04
C MET A 1 7.29 -27.16 -3.70
N VAL A 2 7.63 -27.03 -2.42
CA VAL A 2 8.86 -26.33 -1.99
C VAL A 2 9.88 -27.42 -1.71
N ASP A 3 10.83 -27.59 -2.62
CA ASP A 3 11.87 -28.61 -2.47
C ASP A 3 12.94 -28.10 -1.50
N THR A 4 13.13 -28.82 -0.40
CA THR A 4 14.20 -28.54 0.55
C THR A 4 15.17 -29.71 0.53
N PRO A 5 16.48 -29.49 0.27
CA PRO A 5 17.45 -30.58 0.18
C PRO A 5 17.68 -31.29 1.53
N THR A 6 17.33 -30.65 2.65
CA THR A 6 17.43 -31.18 4.00
C THR A 6 16.24 -30.75 4.84
N VAL A 7 15.60 -31.71 5.52
CA VAL A 7 14.53 -31.43 6.48
C VAL A 7 15.12 -30.69 7.69
N PRO A 8 14.60 -29.52 8.08
CA PRO A 8 15.10 -28.78 9.22
C PRO A 8 14.86 -29.55 10.53
N GLU A 9 15.82 -29.54 11.45
CA GLU A 9 15.74 -30.25 12.74
C GLU A 9 14.54 -29.84 13.61
N TRP A 10 14.00 -28.63 13.41
CA TRP A 10 12.85 -28.12 14.13
C TRP A 10 11.50 -28.66 13.61
N LEU A 11 11.47 -29.33 12.45
CA LEU A 11 10.26 -29.87 11.84
C LEU A 11 9.99 -31.30 12.34
N VAL A 12 9.58 -31.40 13.61
CA VAL A 12 9.38 -32.70 14.29
C VAL A 12 7.92 -33.18 14.25
N ALA A 13 6.98 -32.25 14.06
CA ALA A 13 5.53 -32.51 13.99
C ALA A 13 4.82 -31.48 13.09
N GLU A 14 3.49 -31.55 12.98
CA GLU A 14 2.68 -30.52 12.34
C GLU A 14 2.89 -29.18 13.06
N THR A 15 3.68 -28.30 12.45
CA THR A 15 4.19 -27.08 13.08
C THR A 15 3.87 -25.90 12.18
N GLU A 16 3.28 -24.85 12.75
CA GLU A 16 3.05 -23.60 12.04
C GLU A 16 4.38 -22.87 11.82
N VAL A 17 4.66 -22.50 10.56
CA VAL A 17 5.94 -21.93 10.15
C VAL A 17 5.76 -20.60 9.46
N ARG A 18 6.74 -19.71 9.66
CA ARG A 18 6.91 -18.52 8.83
C ARG A 18 8.03 -18.72 7.83
N LEU A 19 7.77 -18.26 6.61
CA LEU A 19 8.69 -18.36 5.49
C LEU A 19 9.24 -16.97 5.15
N LEU A 20 10.55 -16.87 5.02
CA LEU A 20 11.23 -15.73 4.43
C LEU A 20 11.50 -16.06 2.96
N VAL A 21 10.87 -15.30 2.08
CA VAL A 21 10.99 -15.50 0.63
C VAL A 21 11.64 -14.29 -0.03
N LYS A 22 12.44 -14.54 -1.07
CA LYS A 22 12.87 -13.54 -2.05
C LYS A 22 11.90 -13.59 -3.21
N ALA A 23 11.35 -12.45 -3.60
CA ALA A 23 10.61 -12.32 -4.85
C ALA A 23 11.44 -11.50 -5.83
N GLU A 24 11.70 -12.06 -7.01
CA GLU A 24 12.40 -11.39 -8.10
C GLU A 24 11.53 -11.41 -9.36
N ARG A 25 11.70 -10.39 -10.19
CA ARG A 25 11.01 -10.26 -11.47
C ARG A 25 11.98 -9.70 -12.51
N SER A 26 12.03 -10.31 -13.69
CA SER A 26 12.98 -9.96 -14.76
C SER A 26 12.67 -8.60 -15.41
N ASP A 27 11.39 -8.27 -15.56
CA ASP A 27 10.91 -7.04 -16.19
C ASP A 27 9.47 -6.73 -15.74
N GLU A 28 8.87 -5.65 -16.26
CA GLU A 28 7.53 -5.20 -15.86
C GLU A 28 6.38 -6.14 -16.26
N TYR A 29 6.62 -7.12 -17.12
CA TYR A 29 5.64 -8.11 -17.60
C TYR A 29 6.06 -9.56 -17.31
N GLY A 30 7.30 -9.79 -16.88
CA GLY A 30 7.88 -11.10 -16.61
C GLY A 30 7.23 -11.83 -15.43
N GLU A 31 7.48 -13.13 -15.36
CA GLU A 31 6.98 -13.97 -14.27
C GLU A 31 7.66 -13.61 -12.94
N VAL A 32 6.87 -13.63 -11.86
CA VAL A 32 7.40 -13.45 -10.51
C VAL A 32 8.03 -14.77 -10.07
N ARG A 33 9.36 -14.76 -9.90
CA ARG A 33 10.11 -15.87 -9.34
C ARG A 33 10.19 -15.70 -7.83
N ILE A 34 9.63 -16.65 -7.09
CA ILE A 34 9.71 -16.69 -5.64
C ILE A 34 10.73 -17.76 -5.24
N THR A 35 11.70 -17.40 -4.42
CA THR A 35 12.71 -18.30 -3.87
C THR A 35 12.61 -18.29 -2.35
N LEU A 36 12.45 -19.45 -1.74
CA LEU A 36 12.52 -19.56 -0.28
C LEU A 36 13.96 -19.33 0.18
N ILE A 37 14.16 -18.35 1.07
CA ILE A 37 15.46 -18.09 1.70
C ILE A 37 15.57 -18.89 2.99
N GLN A 38 14.54 -18.83 3.85
CA GLN A 38 14.57 -19.45 5.17
C GLN A 38 13.16 -19.76 5.68
N ALA A 39 13.06 -20.74 6.57
CA ALA A 39 11.84 -21.07 7.29
C ALA A 39 12.15 -21.19 8.79
N ALA A 40 11.23 -20.73 9.64
CA ALA A 40 11.35 -20.86 11.09
C ALA A 40 9.98 -21.11 11.76
N PRO A 41 9.94 -21.80 12.91
CA PRO A 41 8.71 -22.00 13.66
C PRO A 41 8.08 -20.67 14.11
N GLN A 42 6.75 -20.59 14.05
CA GLN A 42 5.97 -19.41 14.45
C GLN A 42 6.29 -18.97 15.89
N ALA A 43 6.53 -19.93 16.80
CA ALA A 43 6.87 -19.66 18.20
C ALA A 43 8.17 -18.85 18.36
N VAL A 44 9.19 -19.16 17.56
CA VAL A 44 10.51 -18.49 17.64
C VAL A 44 10.42 -17.07 17.09
N VAL A 45 9.77 -16.92 15.93
CA VAL A 45 9.60 -15.62 15.29
C VAL A 45 8.71 -14.70 16.12
N GLY A 46 7.59 -15.21 16.64
CA GLY A 46 6.68 -14.45 17.49
C GLY A 46 7.34 -13.97 18.79
N ALA A 47 8.17 -14.81 19.42
CA ALA A 47 8.94 -14.40 20.60
C ALA A 47 9.94 -13.28 20.30
N ALA A 48 10.65 -13.36 19.16
CA ALA A 48 11.58 -12.32 18.74
C ALA A 48 10.87 -10.99 18.43
N GLU A 49 9.74 -11.03 17.70
CA GLU A 49 8.93 -9.86 17.37
C GLU A 49 8.38 -9.17 18.64
N ALA A 50 7.91 -9.95 19.63
CA ALA A 50 7.45 -9.43 20.90
C ALA A 50 8.58 -8.72 21.69
N LEU A 51 9.79 -9.28 21.68
CA LEU A 51 10.95 -8.67 22.33
C LEU A 51 11.41 -7.38 21.65
N VAL A 52 11.37 -7.31 20.32
CA VAL A 52 11.66 -6.09 19.56
C VAL A 52 10.63 -5.00 19.88
N SER A 53 9.34 -5.36 19.91
CA SER A 53 8.26 -4.45 20.27
C SER A 53 8.36 -3.95 21.73
N ALA A 54 8.76 -4.84 22.66
CA ALA A 54 9.02 -4.48 24.05
C ALA A 54 10.27 -3.60 24.26
N LYS A 55 11.33 -3.79 23.46
CA LYS A 55 12.51 -2.92 23.47
C LYS A 55 12.21 -1.54 22.89
N ALA A 56 11.44 -1.47 21.81
CA ALA A 56 11.02 -0.22 21.20
C ALA A 56 10.20 0.64 22.17
N SER A 57 9.28 0.03 22.92
CA SER A 57 8.49 0.74 23.95
C SER A 57 9.31 1.17 25.17
N LYS A 58 10.34 0.41 25.57
CA LYS A 58 11.21 0.74 26.72
C LYS A 58 12.30 1.78 26.41
N ALA A 59 12.72 1.91 25.15
CA ALA A 59 13.63 2.97 24.71
C ALA A 59 12.94 4.35 24.71
N ALA A 60 11.62 4.39 24.47
CA ALA A 60 10.83 5.63 24.48
C ALA A 60 10.64 6.24 25.89
N SER A 61 10.80 5.46 26.97
CA SER A 61 10.53 5.92 28.34
C SER A 61 11.75 6.43 29.12
N LYS A 62 12.93 6.51 28.50
CA LYS A 62 14.21 6.79 29.19
C LYS A 62 14.89 8.14 28.86
N ALA A 63 14.16 9.11 28.29
CA ALA A 63 14.67 10.46 28.06
C ALA A 63 14.61 11.33 29.35
N PRO A 64 15.60 12.22 29.60
CA PRO A 64 15.72 12.92 30.88
C PRO A 64 14.69 14.05 31.04
N SER A 65 14.15 14.19 32.26
CA SER A 65 13.18 15.25 32.62
C SER A 65 13.86 16.60 32.83
N ALA A 66 13.53 17.58 31.98
CA ALA A 66 13.96 18.98 32.08
C ALA A 66 13.11 19.80 33.09
N PRO A 67 13.60 20.95 33.59
CA PRO A 67 13.26 21.46 34.93
C PRO A 67 11.92 22.20 35.02
N LYS A 68 11.43 22.29 36.26
CA LYS A 68 10.17 22.96 36.65
C LYS A 68 10.33 24.49 36.67
N ASN A 69 9.21 25.15 36.33
CA ASN A 69 8.87 26.59 36.35
C ASN A 69 9.29 27.43 35.13
N ILE A 70 8.30 27.71 34.27
CA ILE A 70 7.85 29.07 33.93
C ILE A 70 6.33 29.00 33.70
N GLU A 71 5.56 29.85 34.41
CA GLU A 71 4.12 30.05 34.18
C GLU A 71 3.86 30.47 32.74
N GLN A 72 3.22 29.62 31.94
CA GLN A 72 2.60 30.06 30.69
C GLN A 72 1.20 29.46 30.57
N ARG A 73 0.25 30.38 30.68
CA ARG A 73 -1.19 30.24 30.46
C ARG A 73 -1.43 29.50 29.13
N GLY A 74 -1.84 28.23 29.24
CA GLY A 74 -2.66 27.50 28.27
C GLY A 74 -2.38 27.67 26.78
N HIS A 75 -1.22 27.24 26.30
CA HIS A 75 -1.10 26.71 24.94
C HIS A 75 -0.85 25.21 25.03
N ARG A 76 -1.92 24.43 24.81
CA ARG A 76 -1.87 22.98 24.66
C ARG A 76 -0.94 22.70 23.47
N GLN A 77 0.32 22.35 23.75
CA GLN A 77 1.31 22.05 22.71
C GLN A 77 0.74 20.92 21.84
N ALA A 78 0.30 21.27 20.63
CA ALA A 78 -0.02 20.30 19.62
C ALA A 78 1.25 19.46 19.40
N ALA A 79 1.14 18.15 19.57
CA ALA A 79 2.23 17.22 19.35
C ALA A 79 2.92 17.56 18.03
N LYS A 80 4.26 17.63 18.02
CA LYS A 80 5.06 17.79 16.79
C LYS A 80 4.55 16.76 15.78
N ARG A 81 3.81 17.24 14.78
CA ARG A 81 3.34 16.41 13.68
C ARG A 81 4.53 16.19 12.78
N ASP A 82 5.13 15.00 12.85
CA ASP A 82 6.03 14.54 11.82
C ASP A 82 5.21 14.47 10.51
N TRP A 83 5.56 15.32 9.55
CA TRP A 83 4.85 15.43 8.26
C TRP A 83 5.14 14.26 7.30
N VAL A 84 5.81 13.22 7.79
CA VAL A 84 6.15 12.02 7.03
C VAL A 84 4.97 11.05 7.13
N LEU A 85 4.00 11.23 6.23
CA LEU A 85 2.84 10.33 6.12
C LEU A 85 3.27 9.03 5.44
N THR A 86 3.02 7.88 6.09
CA THR A 86 3.24 6.58 5.45
C THR A 86 2.06 6.21 4.57
N PRO A 87 2.22 5.35 3.54
CA PRO A 87 1.11 4.88 2.71
C PRO A 87 -0.11 4.39 3.51
N ASN A 88 0.12 3.74 4.65
CA ASN A 88 -0.94 3.24 5.52
C ASN A 88 -1.73 4.36 6.20
N ASP A 89 -1.08 5.49 6.52
CA ASP A 89 -1.73 6.63 7.17
C ASP A 89 -2.56 7.45 6.17
N VAL A 90 -2.11 7.54 4.91
CA VAL A 90 -2.81 8.31 3.85
C VAL A 90 -3.92 7.53 3.15
N THR A 91 -3.83 6.21 3.06
CA THR A 91 -4.85 5.38 2.41
C THR A 91 -6.27 5.65 2.92
N PRO A 92 -6.57 5.66 4.24
CA PRO A 92 -7.92 5.93 4.72
C PRO A 92 -8.40 7.34 4.36
N ILE A 93 -7.51 8.33 4.33
CA ILE A 93 -7.85 9.72 3.96
C ILE A 93 -8.32 9.77 2.50
N TYR A 94 -7.59 9.11 1.59
CA TYR A 94 -7.97 9.06 0.18
C TYR A 94 -9.21 8.22 -0.07
N SER A 95 -9.36 7.09 0.63
CA SER A 95 -10.55 6.25 0.54
C SER A 95 -11.82 7.00 0.96
N GLU A 96 -11.77 7.73 2.08
CA GLU A 96 -12.89 8.56 2.52
C GLU A 96 -13.24 9.65 1.51
N PHE A 97 -12.23 10.29 0.93
CA PHE A 97 -12.43 11.28 -0.13
C PHE A 97 -13.08 10.68 -1.39
N ILE A 98 -12.61 9.53 -1.85
CA ILE A 98 -13.17 8.80 -2.99
C ILE A 98 -14.64 8.49 -2.75
N ARG A 99 -14.98 7.95 -1.58
CA ARG A 99 -16.37 7.63 -1.22
C ARG A 99 -17.26 8.86 -1.10
N LYS A 100 -16.70 9.98 -0.67
CA LYS A 100 -17.44 11.24 -0.61
C LYS A 100 -17.82 11.72 -2.01
N GLN A 101 -16.98 11.48 -3.00
CA GLN A 101 -17.27 11.83 -4.40
C GLN A 101 -18.16 10.80 -5.09
N ASN A 102 -17.92 9.52 -4.86
CA ASN A 102 -18.74 8.44 -5.38
C ASN A 102 -19.29 7.57 -4.24
N SER A 103 -20.50 7.92 -3.78
CA SER A 103 -21.18 7.21 -2.69
C SER A 103 -21.64 5.79 -3.06
N LYS A 104 -21.60 5.43 -4.35
CA LYS A 104 -21.92 4.07 -4.82
C LYS A 104 -20.79 3.08 -4.56
N LEU A 105 -19.56 3.54 -4.35
CA LEU A 105 -18.43 2.67 -4.09
C LEU A 105 -18.50 2.07 -2.68
N THR A 106 -18.21 0.77 -2.61
CA THR A 106 -17.99 0.10 -1.33
C THR A 106 -16.71 0.62 -0.68
N LYS A 107 -16.62 0.51 0.65
CA LYS A 107 -15.39 0.90 1.37
C LYS A 107 -14.17 0.13 0.87
N THR A 108 -14.31 -1.18 0.68
CA THR A 108 -13.25 -2.04 0.17
C THR A 108 -12.74 -1.59 -1.19
N GLU A 109 -13.63 -1.18 -2.10
CA GLU A 109 -13.22 -0.72 -3.43
C GLU A 109 -12.53 0.65 -3.38
N ALA A 110 -13.04 1.58 -2.56
CA ALA A 110 -12.37 2.86 -2.35
C ALA A 110 -10.99 2.70 -1.70
N ASP A 111 -10.84 1.78 -0.75
CA ASP A 111 -9.55 1.42 -0.14
C ASP A 111 -8.59 0.85 -1.18
N ARG A 112 -9.08 -0.01 -2.10
CA ARG A 112 -8.28 -0.56 -3.21
C ARG A 112 -7.81 0.52 -4.18
N ILE A 113 -8.69 1.44 -4.57
CA ILE A 113 -8.35 2.56 -5.44
C ILE A 113 -7.31 3.44 -4.76
N ALA A 114 -7.54 3.85 -3.51
CA ALA A 114 -6.62 4.69 -2.74
C ALA A 114 -5.22 4.06 -2.61
N ALA A 115 -5.17 2.79 -2.22
CA ALA A 115 -3.92 2.05 -2.10
C ALA A 115 -3.19 1.94 -3.45
N SER A 116 -3.93 1.67 -4.53
CA SER A 116 -3.35 1.56 -5.89
C SER A 116 -2.79 2.89 -6.37
N VAL A 117 -3.51 4.00 -6.14
CA VAL A 117 -3.03 5.35 -6.44
C VAL A 117 -1.73 5.62 -5.72
N ILE A 118 -1.66 5.38 -4.40
CA ILE A 118 -0.45 5.63 -3.62
C ILE A 118 0.72 4.75 -4.10
N ASN A 119 0.48 3.46 -4.28
CA ASN A 119 1.51 2.51 -4.70
C ASN A 119 2.09 2.84 -6.07
N TYR A 120 1.25 3.11 -7.08
CA TYR A 120 1.72 3.46 -8.41
C TYR A 120 2.31 4.86 -8.48
N SER A 121 1.77 5.82 -7.72
CA SER A 121 2.35 7.17 -7.60
C SER A 121 3.78 7.11 -7.07
N LEU A 122 4.02 6.33 -6.01
CA LEU A 122 5.36 6.11 -5.47
C LEU A 122 6.26 5.39 -6.47
N ARG A 123 5.73 4.39 -7.19
CA ARG A 123 6.50 3.61 -8.17
C ARG A 123 6.97 4.46 -9.36
N TYR A 124 6.11 5.34 -9.88
CA TYR A 124 6.38 6.14 -11.07
C TYR A 124 6.83 7.58 -10.76
N GLY A 125 6.92 7.96 -9.49
CA GLY A 125 7.36 9.29 -9.08
C GLY A 125 6.35 10.40 -9.37
N VAL A 126 5.06 10.06 -9.44
CA VAL A 126 3.95 10.99 -9.69
C VAL A 126 3.32 11.43 -8.36
N ASP A 127 2.88 12.68 -8.24
CA ASP A 127 2.16 13.12 -7.04
C ASP A 127 0.79 12.45 -6.97
N ALA A 128 0.54 11.69 -5.90
CA ALA A 128 -0.73 11.00 -5.71
C ALA A 128 -1.93 11.95 -5.67
N ARG A 129 -1.76 13.20 -5.23
CA ARG A 129 -2.83 14.21 -5.23
C ARG A 129 -3.19 14.65 -6.65
N LEU A 130 -2.21 14.72 -7.55
CA LEU A 130 -2.44 14.99 -8.96
C LEU A 130 -3.25 13.85 -9.58
N VAL A 131 -2.86 12.59 -9.32
CA VAL A 131 -3.60 11.42 -9.78
C VAL A 131 -5.05 11.47 -9.28
N MET A 132 -5.26 11.71 -7.99
CA MET A 132 -6.62 11.84 -7.41
C MET A 132 -7.45 12.94 -8.09
N ALA A 133 -6.83 14.07 -8.44
CA ALA A 133 -7.50 15.16 -9.16
C ALA A 133 -7.89 14.74 -10.59
N ILE A 134 -7.01 14.03 -11.30
CA ILE A 134 -7.30 13.52 -12.65
C ILE A 134 -8.47 12.53 -12.59
N LEU A 135 -8.44 11.54 -11.70
CA LEU A 135 -9.50 10.54 -11.59
C LEU A 135 -10.87 11.15 -11.26
N MET A 136 -10.87 12.23 -10.47
CA MET A 136 -12.08 12.99 -10.18
C MET A 136 -12.67 13.61 -11.45
N VAL A 137 -11.84 14.24 -12.28
CA VAL A 137 -12.28 14.91 -13.51
C VAL A 137 -12.69 13.91 -14.58
N GLU A 138 -11.94 12.82 -14.73
CA GLU A 138 -12.13 11.85 -15.80
C GLU A 138 -13.38 10.99 -15.63
N SER A 139 -13.63 10.47 -14.41
CA SER A 139 -14.75 9.55 -14.16
C SER A 139 -15.52 9.83 -12.88
N GLY A 140 -15.06 10.77 -12.04
CA GLY A 140 -15.62 10.94 -10.70
C GLY A 140 -15.41 9.70 -9.82
N PHE A 141 -14.33 8.95 -10.04
CA PHE A 141 -14.07 7.65 -9.41
C PHE A 141 -15.11 6.57 -9.74
N ASP A 142 -15.57 6.49 -10.99
CA ASP A 142 -16.45 5.41 -11.45
C ASP A 142 -15.66 4.39 -12.31
N PRO A 143 -15.35 3.19 -11.78
CA PRO A 143 -14.67 2.14 -12.54
C PRO A 143 -15.47 1.65 -13.75
N GLY A 144 -16.80 1.83 -13.75
CA GLY A 144 -17.71 1.43 -14.83
C GLY A 144 -17.93 2.50 -15.90
N ALA A 145 -17.26 3.66 -15.80
CA ALA A 145 -17.52 4.79 -16.70
C ALA A 145 -17.04 4.50 -18.14
N THR A 146 -17.88 4.86 -19.12
CA THR A 146 -17.53 4.83 -20.55
C THR A 146 -17.91 6.16 -21.19
N SER A 147 -16.96 6.85 -21.83
CA SER A 147 -17.24 8.09 -22.55
C SER A 147 -17.93 7.83 -23.90
N ARG A 148 -18.52 8.88 -24.49
CA ARG A 148 -19.11 8.82 -25.84
C ARG A 148 -18.10 8.41 -26.92
N SER A 149 -16.82 8.72 -26.70
CA SER A 149 -15.71 8.38 -27.61
C SER A 149 -15.14 6.99 -27.33
N GLY A 150 -15.62 6.28 -26.30
CA GLY A 150 -15.20 4.93 -25.94
C GLY A 150 -14.03 4.85 -24.96
N ALA A 151 -13.71 5.93 -24.26
CA ALA A 151 -12.75 5.90 -23.15
C ALA A 151 -13.35 5.14 -21.96
N MET A 152 -12.54 4.37 -21.23
CA MET A 152 -13.03 3.38 -20.25
C MET A 152 -12.38 3.53 -18.87
N GLY A 153 -13.20 3.34 -17.83
CA GLY A 153 -12.80 3.20 -16.44
C GLY A 153 -12.34 4.48 -15.76
N LEU A 154 -11.62 4.31 -14.65
CA LEU A 154 -11.28 5.38 -13.70
C LEU A 154 -10.51 6.55 -14.33
N GLY A 155 -9.49 6.26 -15.11
CA GLY A 155 -8.66 7.24 -15.82
C GLY A 155 -9.02 7.41 -17.28
N GLN A 156 -10.21 6.94 -17.71
CA GLN A 156 -10.73 7.10 -19.08
C GLN A 156 -9.70 6.72 -20.17
N LEU A 157 -9.19 5.49 -20.10
CA LEU A 157 -8.25 4.99 -21.09
C LEU A 157 -8.97 4.62 -22.39
N MET A 158 -8.48 5.12 -23.52
CA MET A 158 -8.93 4.66 -24.84
C MET A 158 -8.52 3.19 -25.06
N PRO A 159 -9.30 2.38 -25.80
CA PRO A 159 -9.00 0.95 -25.98
C PRO A 159 -7.63 0.67 -26.62
N GLY A 160 -7.16 1.56 -27.51
CA GLY A 160 -5.81 1.49 -28.08
C GLY A 160 -4.73 1.71 -27.02
N THR A 161 -4.89 2.77 -26.23
CA THR A 161 -3.98 3.14 -25.15
C THR A 161 -3.91 2.05 -24.07
N ALA A 162 -5.07 1.54 -23.63
CA ALA A 162 -5.13 0.46 -22.63
C ALA A 162 -4.31 -0.75 -23.08
N ARG A 163 -4.46 -1.17 -24.34
CA ARG A 163 -3.68 -2.28 -24.92
C ARG A 163 -2.18 -1.98 -24.98
N TRP A 164 -1.81 -0.77 -25.39
CA TRP A 164 -0.40 -0.36 -25.47
C TRP A 164 0.28 -0.33 -24.09
N MET A 165 -0.47 0.02 -23.04
CA MET A 165 0.03 0.04 -21.67
C MET A 165 0.02 -1.35 -21.00
N GLY A 166 -0.51 -2.38 -21.65
CA GLY A 166 -0.63 -3.73 -21.09
C GLY A 166 -1.79 -3.90 -20.11
N VAL A 167 -2.79 -3.01 -20.15
CA VAL A 167 -4.02 -3.12 -19.37
C VAL A 167 -4.90 -4.22 -20.00
N ARG A 168 -5.20 -5.26 -19.21
CA ARG A 168 -6.00 -6.42 -19.63
C ARG A 168 -7.49 -6.10 -19.54
N ASN A 169 -7.91 -5.41 -18.49
CA ASN A 169 -9.29 -4.98 -18.29
C ASN A 169 -9.34 -3.50 -17.86
N ALA A 170 -9.76 -2.62 -18.76
CA ALA A 170 -9.86 -1.19 -18.47
C ALA A 170 -10.99 -0.84 -17.48
N TYR A 171 -11.91 -1.75 -17.17
CA TYR A 171 -12.93 -1.57 -16.12
C TYR A 171 -12.48 -2.13 -14.76
N ASP A 172 -11.34 -2.82 -14.69
CA ASP A 172 -10.73 -3.16 -13.42
C ASP A 172 -9.99 -1.95 -12.87
N SER A 173 -10.32 -1.54 -11.63
CA SER A 173 -9.78 -0.34 -11.00
C SER A 173 -8.25 -0.36 -10.94
N VAL A 174 -7.65 -1.50 -10.59
CA VAL A 174 -6.20 -1.60 -10.38
C VAL A 174 -5.46 -1.55 -11.71
N ASP A 175 -5.95 -2.31 -12.70
CA ASP A 175 -5.36 -2.40 -14.03
C ASP A 175 -5.48 -1.07 -14.79
N ASN A 176 -6.64 -0.38 -14.66
CA ASN A 176 -6.84 0.94 -15.24
C ASN A 176 -5.90 1.99 -14.61
N LEU A 177 -5.76 2.00 -13.28
CA LEU A 177 -4.86 2.91 -12.57
C LEU A 177 -3.40 2.68 -12.93
N TYR A 178 -2.99 1.42 -13.10
CA TYR A 178 -1.65 1.10 -13.58
C TYR A 178 -1.37 1.76 -14.93
N GLY A 179 -2.27 1.61 -15.90
CA GLY A 179 -2.12 2.19 -17.23
C GLY A 179 -2.19 3.73 -17.21
N CYS A 180 -3.13 4.30 -16.46
CA CYS A 180 -3.32 5.74 -16.35
C CYS A 180 -2.10 6.44 -15.73
N ILE A 181 -1.59 5.94 -14.60
CA ILE A 181 -0.47 6.57 -13.90
C ILE A 181 0.84 6.39 -14.66
N LYS A 182 1.03 5.26 -15.36
CA LYS A 182 2.22 5.02 -16.19
C LYS A 182 2.30 5.95 -17.42
N LEU A 183 1.19 6.59 -17.81
CA LEU A 183 1.17 7.61 -18.88
C LEU A 183 1.58 9.01 -18.42
N LEU A 184 1.60 9.27 -17.11
CA LEU A 184 1.95 10.55 -16.50
C LEU A 184 3.46 10.65 -16.26
#